data_AF-A0A7D5QZ80-F1
#
_entry.id   AF-A0A7D5QZ80-F1
#
_cell.length_a   1.000
_cell.length_b   1.000
_cell.length_c   1.000
_cell.angle_alpha   90.00
_cell.angle_beta   90.00
_cell.angle_gamma   90.00
#
_symmetry.space_group_name_H-M   'P 1'
#
loop_
_entity.id
_entity.type
_entity.pdbx_description
1 polymer ?
#
loop_
_entity_poly.entity_id
_entity_poly.type
_entity_poly.pdbx_seq_one_letter_code
_entity_poly.pdbx_strand_id
1 'polypeptide(L)'
;MPKNRRGLSSVVGALFFTVLMIAGFSVLSLALDAQTDIVTTQRIVSDLEIKKQQEQFGLIVSTDANNFLDVGVNNFGQNPVEISSIWITNKTLPTQPVNRYDVNYDDAFVPSGFTSNVVENQILQMIPDTYDIKVISSFGTIKVTELTVGTGPSSSGLRAELVTDPPDVIIGQNVTIAMVVTNTGNSLIKNVEPDTLSFVGTGSGSVVASSSHTPPSVDLDSGASVMFTWDYQVTGASSDLLTFSAVARGDDVIPDDVSSNVVSDVSILRLPTDGGSGENDPDIINEELLARPKLFLTIPSSQGDSGQKALWGVNIANPVNAPMEVTKLSLTAFSPGANNNDKLFASNCQAENIFPTGTNDWDCPSENIIMWQDFTNPVTIPPNSTESFLVKVLPGSIAGQNILESIVVQASVFTNVGSFGKSGYQSTMYDGADVIGNVYLSDTVNSVLSTDIQSSRVGIIPNSVETFNIVFADLDTDDNTFIDSGGKLIINIPKEWTDVTILGGTSGFVSTPSVTVFGDGSTQIIGITSSNLGTSSNVADTIQFSARAPNITNDQMYVMYVLAQGQTDNNFSVGPLSEIVLQVDGS
;
A
#
# COMPACT_ATOMS: atom_id res chain seq x y z
N MET A 1 58.65 68.17 -5.43
CA MET A 1 57.35 67.52 -5.12
C MET A 1 57.17 66.34 -6.07
N PRO A 2 56.59 65.16 -5.70
CA PRO A 2 55.90 64.80 -4.46
C PRO A 2 56.39 63.46 -3.84
N LYS A 3 57.05 63.49 -2.67
CA LYS A 3 57.38 62.29 -1.88
C LYS A 3 56.24 61.88 -0.91
N ASN A 4 55.13 62.64 -0.87
CA ASN A 4 54.00 62.47 0.05
C ASN A 4 52.81 61.62 -0.47
N ARG A 5 52.85 61.08 -1.70
CA ARG A 5 51.70 60.35 -2.28
C ARG A 5 51.58 58.87 -1.85
N ARG A 6 52.67 58.25 -1.39
CA ARG A 6 52.66 56.84 -0.96
C ARG A 6 51.99 56.63 0.40
N GLY A 7 52.19 57.54 1.36
CA GLY A 7 51.48 57.51 2.65
C GLY A 7 49.98 57.72 2.49
N LEU A 8 49.58 58.66 1.62
CA LEU A 8 48.18 58.89 1.27
C LEU A 8 47.51 57.65 0.63
N SER A 9 48.20 56.95 -0.27
CA SER A 9 47.65 55.73 -0.89
C SER A 9 47.49 54.57 0.08
N SER A 10 48.39 54.41 1.06
CA SER A 10 48.27 53.37 2.10
C SER A 10 47.15 53.67 3.08
N VAL A 11 46.99 54.95 3.48
CA VAL A 11 45.89 55.36 4.37
C VAL A 11 44.54 55.21 3.66
N VAL A 12 44.46 55.59 2.38
CA VAL A 12 43.25 55.42 1.56
C VAL A 12 42.93 53.93 1.35
N GLY A 13 43.92 53.09 1.06
CA GLY A 13 43.74 51.65 0.93
C GLY A 13 43.26 50.97 2.22
N ALA A 14 43.81 51.37 3.38
CA ALA A 14 43.35 50.89 4.68
C ALA A 14 41.88 51.29 4.95
N LEU A 15 41.50 52.52 4.59
CA LEU A 15 40.12 53.02 4.74
C LEU A 15 39.12 52.26 3.86
N PHE A 16 39.49 51.94 2.62
CA PHE A 16 38.66 51.10 1.75
C PHE A 16 38.54 49.68 2.28
N PHE A 17 39.62 49.11 2.82
CA PHE A 17 39.60 47.77 3.40
C PHE A 17 38.73 47.71 4.66
N THR A 18 38.77 48.72 5.54
CA THR A 18 37.89 48.75 6.72
C THR A 18 36.42 48.87 6.32
N VAL A 19 36.09 49.65 5.30
CA VAL A 19 34.72 49.75 4.79
C VAL A 19 34.25 48.42 4.19
N LEU A 20 35.08 47.75 3.40
CA LEU A 20 34.78 46.42 2.85
C LEU A 20 34.62 45.36 3.94
N MET A 21 35.46 45.40 4.98
CA MET A 21 35.38 44.50 6.12
C MET A 21 34.08 44.74 6.90
N ILE A 22 33.69 46.00 7.16
CA ILE A 22 32.40 46.34 7.79
C ILE A 22 31.24 45.80 6.95
N ALA A 23 31.26 46.00 5.62
CA ALA A 23 30.24 45.46 4.73
C ALA A 23 30.19 43.91 4.76
N GLY A 24 31.36 43.25 4.79
CA GLY A 24 31.44 41.79 4.92
C GLY A 24 30.86 41.27 6.24
N PHE A 25 31.16 41.93 7.35
CA PHE A 25 30.57 41.59 8.66
C PHE A 25 29.06 41.85 8.71
N SER A 26 28.57 42.92 8.07
CA SER A 26 27.13 43.17 7.98
C SER A 26 26.40 42.08 7.19
N VAL A 27 26.95 41.62 6.06
CA VAL A 27 26.37 40.51 5.29
C VAL A 27 26.41 39.20 6.09
N LEU A 28 27.51 38.93 6.79
CA LEU A 28 27.61 37.75 7.65
C LEU A 28 26.61 37.77 8.80
N SER A 29 26.41 38.94 9.44
CA SER A 29 25.41 39.11 10.50
C SER A 29 24.01 38.83 9.96
N LEU A 30 23.66 39.39 8.79
CA LEU A 30 22.37 39.14 8.15
C LEU A 30 22.17 37.66 7.81
N ALA A 31 23.23 36.97 7.36
CA ALA A 31 23.18 35.55 7.08
C ALA A 31 22.96 34.71 8.36
N LEU A 32 23.59 35.09 9.48
CA LEU A 32 23.40 34.43 10.78
C LEU A 32 21.99 34.67 11.35
N ASP A 33 21.43 35.87 11.18
CA ASP A 33 20.05 36.17 11.57
C ASP A 33 19.08 35.34 10.73
N ALA A 34 19.26 35.29 9.40
CA ALA A 34 18.45 34.46 8.51
C ALA A 34 18.54 32.97 8.85
N GLN A 35 19.73 32.48 9.22
CA GLN A 35 19.91 31.09 9.66
C GLN A 35 19.19 30.81 10.99
N THR A 36 19.22 31.76 11.92
CA THR A 36 18.51 31.65 13.21
C THR A 36 17.00 31.62 13.00
N ASP A 37 16.47 32.45 12.09
CA ASP A 37 15.05 32.47 11.73
C ASP A 37 14.60 31.14 11.10
N ILE A 38 15.43 30.55 10.22
CA ILE A 38 15.14 29.24 9.62
C ILE A 38 15.13 28.14 10.68
N VAL A 39 16.13 28.08 11.56
CA VAL A 39 16.22 27.06 12.61
C VAL A 39 15.07 27.18 13.61
N THR A 40 14.71 28.40 14.01
CA THR A 40 13.59 28.63 14.92
C THR A 40 12.26 28.28 14.27
N THR A 41 12.07 28.59 12.99
CA THR A 41 10.88 28.18 12.23
C THR A 41 10.78 26.66 12.11
N GLN A 42 11.87 25.97 11.78
CA GLN A 42 11.91 24.50 11.72
C GLN A 42 11.58 23.88 13.08
N ARG A 43 12.10 24.44 14.18
CA ARG A 43 11.74 23.99 15.53
C ARG A 43 10.26 24.18 15.83
N ILE A 44 9.70 25.34 15.52
CA ILE A 44 8.26 25.63 15.74
C ILE A 44 7.39 24.67 14.93
N VAL A 45 7.73 24.42 13.66
CA VAL A 45 7.00 23.48 12.80
C VAL A 45 7.09 22.06 13.36
N SER A 46 8.29 21.61 13.72
CA SER A 46 8.49 20.27 14.32
C SER A 46 7.73 20.11 15.64
N ASP A 47 7.76 21.11 16.52
CA ASP A 47 7.03 21.08 17.80
C ASP A 47 5.51 21.06 17.57
N LEU A 48 5.02 21.79 16.57
CA LEU A 48 3.60 21.78 16.19
C LEU A 48 3.17 20.43 15.61
N GLU A 49 3.99 19.81 14.75
CA GLU A 49 3.72 18.49 14.19
C GLU A 49 3.67 17.40 15.28
N ILE A 50 4.62 17.43 16.23
CA ILE A 50 4.60 16.52 17.37
C ILE A 50 3.32 16.71 18.20
N LYS A 51 2.94 17.96 18.48
CA LYS A 51 1.71 18.26 19.23
C LYS A 51 0.46 17.80 18.48
N LYS A 52 0.37 18.01 17.16
CA LYS A 52 -0.73 17.49 16.32
C LYS A 52 -0.82 15.97 16.36
N GLN A 53 0.31 15.26 16.34
CA GLN A 53 0.30 13.79 16.46
C GLN A 53 -0.18 13.31 17.84
N GLN A 54 0.05 14.11 18.89
CA GLN A 54 -0.42 13.83 20.25
C GLN A 54 -1.88 14.23 20.50
N GLU A 55 -2.44 15.14 19.70
CA GLU A 55 -3.87 15.49 19.73
C GLU A 55 -4.71 14.42 19.05
N GLN A 56 -5.25 13.50 19.84
CA GLN A 56 -6.22 12.52 19.37
C GLN A 56 -7.56 12.84 19.99
N PHE A 57 -8.49 13.39 19.21
CA PHE A 57 -9.86 13.60 19.66
C PHE A 57 -10.88 13.11 18.63
N GLY A 58 -12.00 12.63 19.14
CA GLY A 58 -13.19 12.26 18.39
C GLY A 58 -14.27 13.32 18.52
N LEU A 59 -15.23 13.27 17.62
CA LEU A 59 -16.34 14.20 17.55
C LEU A 59 -17.67 13.44 17.61
N ILE A 60 -18.52 13.83 18.54
CA ILE A 60 -19.89 13.35 18.69
C ILE A 60 -20.77 14.58 18.51
N VAL A 61 -21.66 14.56 17.53
CA VAL A 61 -22.56 15.69 17.29
C VAL A 61 -23.99 15.20 17.35
N SER A 62 -24.84 15.96 18.02
CA SER A 62 -26.26 15.67 18.14
C SER A 62 -27.10 16.94 18.20
N THR A 63 -28.41 16.80 18.10
CA THR A 63 -29.34 17.90 18.38
C THR A 63 -30.35 17.49 19.44
N ASP A 64 -30.80 18.45 20.24
CA ASP A 64 -31.89 18.24 21.18
C ASP A 64 -33.28 18.27 20.49
N ALA A 65 -34.35 18.10 21.28
CA ALA A 65 -35.73 18.12 20.78
C ALA A 65 -36.18 19.47 20.18
N ASN A 66 -35.42 20.54 20.39
CA ASN A 66 -35.68 21.88 19.86
C ASN A 66 -34.70 22.24 18.71
N ASN A 67 -33.93 21.27 18.22
CA ASN A 67 -32.86 21.40 17.22
C ASN A 67 -31.69 22.29 17.67
N PHE A 68 -31.40 22.38 18.97
CA PHE A 68 -30.16 22.98 19.45
C PHE A 68 -29.00 21.99 19.29
N LEU A 69 -27.92 22.46 18.70
CA LEU A 69 -26.71 21.69 18.41
C LEU A 69 -25.91 21.42 19.70
N ASP A 70 -25.55 20.16 19.92
CA ASP A 70 -24.59 19.70 20.91
C ASP A 70 -23.38 19.12 20.18
N VAL A 71 -22.19 19.63 20.49
CA VAL A 71 -20.92 19.21 19.90
C VAL A 71 -20.04 18.65 21.02
N GLY A 72 -20.14 17.35 21.27
CA GLY A 72 -19.29 16.63 22.20
C GLY A 72 -17.92 16.33 21.59
N VAL A 73 -16.87 16.92 22.13
CA VAL A 73 -15.48 16.60 21.76
C VAL A 73 -14.92 15.63 22.80
N ASN A 74 -14.53 14.44 22.36
CA ASN A 74 -13.95 13.41 23.21
C ASN A 74 -12.43 13.35 23.02
N ASN A 75 -11.65 13.64 24.07
CA ASN A 75 -10.20 13.66 23.98
C ASN A 75 -9.59 12.32 24.38
N PHE A 76 -9.06 11.58 23.39
CA PHE A 76 -8.34 10.31 23.56
C PHE A 76 -6.82 10.50 23.74
N GLY A 77 -6.31 11.72 23.51
CA GLY A 77 -4.90 12.05 23.66
C GLY A 77 -4.51 12.20 25.13
N GLN A 78 -3.20 12.12 25.40
CA GLN A 78 -2.65 12.28 26.76
C GLN A 78 -2.59 13.74 27.23
N ASN A 79 -2.78 14.69 26.31
CA ASN A 79 -2.75 16.12 26.58
C ASN A 79 -4.14 16.74 26.39
N PRO A 80 -4.49 17.80 27.13
CA PRO A 80 -5.70 18.55 26.86
C PRO A 80 -5.70 19.16 25.46
N VAL A 81 -6.89 19.19 24.84
CA VAL A 81 -7.11 19.76 23.51
C VAL A 81 -7.87 21.07 23.67
N GLU A 82 -7.45 22.10 22.95
CA GLU A 82 -8.15 23.37 22.87
C GLU A 82 -8.79 23.51 21.49
N ILE A 83 -10.10 23.76 21.45
CA ILE A 83 -10.87 23.94 20.23
C ILE A 83 -10.95 25.41 19.88
N SER A 84 -10.52 25.75 18.67
CA SER A 84 -10.48 27.14 18.19
C SER A 84 -11.78 27.54 17.50
N SER A 85 -12.31 26.70 16.60
CA SER A 85 -13.51 27.04 15.85
C SER A 85 -14.27 25.82 15.33
N ILE A 86 -15.55 26.04 15.07
CA ILE A 86 -16.48 25.08 14.49
C ILE A 86 -17.03 25.68 13.21
N TRP A 87 -17.09 24.88 12.16
CA TRP A 87 -17.62 25.26 10.87
C TRP A 87 -18.82 24.36 10.55
N ILE A 88 -19.93 24.99 10.18
CA ILE A 88 -21.18 24.31 9.89
C ILE A 88 -21.50 24.55 8.42
N THR A 89 -21.65 23.47 7.67
CA THR A 89 -21.99 23.50 6.24
C THR A 89 -23.25 22.69 6.01
N ASN A 90 -24.24 23.26 5.32
CA ASN A 90 -25.38 22.48 4.87
C ASN A 90 -25.00 21.69 3.62
N LYS A 91 -25.17 20.36 3.66
CA LYS A 91 -24.73 19.42 2.62
C LYS A 91 -25.72 19.29 1.46
N THR A 92 -27.01 19.56 1.67
CA THR A 92 -28.04 19.35 0.64
C THR A 92 -28.12 20.49 -0.37
N LEU A 93 -27.56 21.66 -0.04
CA LEU A 93 -27.54 22.82 -0.91
C LEU A 93 -26.12 23.06 -1.47
N PRO A 94 -25.90 22.85 -2.79
CA PRO A 94 -24.56 22.89 -3.41
C PRO A 94 -23.88 24.28 -3.38
N THR A 95 -24.56 25.32 -2.91
CA THR A 95 -24.06 26.71 -2.91
C THR A 95 -24.23 27.43 -1.57
N GLN A 96 -24.46 26.73 -0.45
CA GLN A 96 -24.57 27.42 0.83
C GLN A 96 -23.20 27.91 1.34
N PRO A 97 -23.12 29.13 1.90
CA PRO A 97 -21.91 29.63 2.51
C PRO A 97 -21.59 28.83 3.79
N VAL A 98 -20.35 28.40 3.93
CA VAL A 98 -19.85 27.77 5.16
C VAL A 98 -19.84 28.82 6.28
N ASN A 99 -20.53 28.54 7.38
CA ASN A 99 -20.58 29.43 8.54
C ASN A 99 -19.53 29.02 9.58
N ARG A 100 -18.67 29.96 9.98
CA ARG A 100 -17.67 29.78 11.02
C ARG A 100 -18.19 30.33 12.35
N TYR A 101 -18.04 29.54 13.41
CA TYR A 101 -18.32 29.89 14.78
C TYR A 101 -17.04 29.76 15.62
N ASP A 102 -16.68 30.82 16.32
CA ASP A 102 -15.62 30.79 17.34
C ASP A 102 -16.18 30.16 18.62
N VAL A 103 -15.42 29.26 19.23
CA VAL A 103 -15.81 28.60 20.48
C VAL A 103 -15.54 29.54 21.66
N ASN A 104 -16.46 29.57 22.63
CA ASN A 104 -16.25 30.34 23.85
C ASN A 104 -15.08 29.77 24.65
N TYR A 105 -14.25 30.65 25.22
CA TYR A 105 -13.07 30.27 26.00
C TYR A 105 -13.38 29.29 27.13
N ASP A 106 -14.54 29.43 27.78
CA ASP A 106 -14.95 28.56 28.89
C ASP A 106 -15.23 27.10 28.45
N ASP A 107 -15.58 26.90 27.17
CA ASP A 107 -15.94 25.59 26.57
C ASP A 107 -14.85 25.03 25.66
N ALA A 108 -13.85 25.85 25.32
CA ALA A 108 -12.81 25.52 24.35
C ALA A 108 -11.87 24.39 24.82
N PHE A 109 -11.75 24.18 26.13
CA PHE A 109 -10.74 23.30 26.70
C PHE A 109 -11.31 21.93 27.09
N VAL A 110 -10.77 20.87 26.48
CA VAL A 110 -11.18 19.48 26.73
C VAL A 110 -10.04 18.70 27.40
N PRO A 111 -10.15 18.36 28.70
CA PRO A 111 -9.15 17.57 29.40
C PRO A 111 -8.97 16.16 28.78
N SER A 112 -7.79 15.58 28.94
CA SER A 112 -7.47 14.21 28.51
C SER A 112 -8.43 13.20 29.14
N GLY A 113 -9.04 12.33 28.32
CA GLY A 113 -9.92 11.25 28.76
C GLY A 113 -11.36 11.67 29.07
N PHE A 114 -11.73 12.92 28.80
CA PHE A 114 -13.08 13.45 29.02
C PHE A 114 -13.74 13.83 27.69
N THR A 115 -15.07 13.83 27.71
CA THR A 115 -15.90 14.44 26.66
C THR A 115 -16.48 15.74 27.20
N SER A 116 -16.33 16.83 26.46
CA SER A 116 -16.92 18.13 26.80
C SER A 116 -17.75 18.65 25.63
N ASN A 117 -18.88 19.29 25.91
CA ASN A 117 -19.64 19.99 24.90
C ASN A 117 -18.99 21.35 24.64
N VAL A 118 -18.52 21.58 23.42
CA VAL A 118 -17.80 22.81 23.03
C VAL A 118 -18.71 23.94 22.57
N VAL A 119 -20.04 23.74 22.63
CA VAL A 119 -21.05 24.77 22.34
C VAL A 119 -22.07 24.90 23.48
N GLU A 120 -21.74 24.44 24.69
CA GLU A 120 -22.67 24.45 25.83
C GLU A 120 -23.14 25.87 26.18
N ASN A 121 -22.24 26.85 26.21
CA ASN A 121 -22.58 28.25 26.46
C ASN A 121 -22.97 29.03 25.19
N GLN A 122 -22.99 28.39 24.02
CA GLN A 122 -23.34 29.01 22.74
C GLN A 122 -24.50 28.27 22.07
N ILE A 123 -25.71 28.79 22.25
CA ILE A 123 -26.91 28.20 21.69
C ILE A 123 -26.92 28.39 20.16
N LEU A 124 -26.76 27.28 19.43
CA LEU A 124 -26.85 27.22 17.97
C LEU A 124 -28.07 26.40 17.58
N GLN A 125 -29.11 27.06 17.06
CA GLN A 125 -30.29 26.39 16.55
C GLN A 125 -30.10 26.02 15.09
N MET A 126 -30.38 24.76 14.76
CA MET A 126 -30.27 24.22 13.42
C MET A 126 -31.64 24.11 12.76
N ILE A 127 -31.67 24.31 11.44
CA ILE A 127 -32.85 24.06 10.62
C ILE A 127 -32.83 22.57 10.25
N PRO A 128 -33.98 21.89 10.15
CA PRO A 128 -34.05 20.54 9.60
C PRO A 128 -33.36 20.39 8.23
N ASP A 129 -32.16 19.79 8.22
CA ASP A 129 -31.37 19.49 7.03
C ASP A 129 -30.15 18.61 7.38
N THR A 130 -29.38 18.18 6.38
CA THR A 130 -28.10 17.48 6.60
C THR A 130 -26.93 18.46 6.62
N TYR A 131 -26.06 18.36 7.62
CA TYR A 131 -24.94 19.26 7.83
C TYR A 131 -23.62 18.53 8.04
N ASP A 132 -22.54 19.09 7.53
CA ASP A 132 -21.18 18.73 7.93
C ASP A 132 -20.70 19.69 9.02
N ILE A 133 -20.31 19.11 10.16
CA ILE A 133 -19.80 19.83 11.32
C ILE A 133 -18.30 19.57 11.41
N LYS A 134 -17.52 20.61 11.12
CA LYS A 134 -16.07 20.59 11.12
C LYS A 134 -15.53 21.32 12.33
N VAL A 135 -14.78 20.61 13.18
CA VAL A 135 -14.15 21.16 14.38
C VAL A 135 -12.64 21.27 14.16
N ILE A 136 -12.07 22.41 14.57
CA ILE A 136 -10.65 22.74 14.39
C ILE A 136 -10.03 23.05 15.75
N SER A 137 -8.94 22.36 16.11
CA SER A 137 -8.15 22.65 17.32
C SER A 137 -7.23 23.87 17.14
N SER A 138 -6.72 24.42 18.24
CA SER A 138 -5.76 25.53 18.21
C SER A 138 -4.43 25.17 17.56
N PHE A 139 -4.05 23.87 17.56
CA PHE A 139 -2.90 23.39 16.80
C PHE A 139 -3.23 23.08 15.33
N GLY A 140 -4.50 23.08 14.91
CA GLY A 140 -4.92 22.91 13.52
C GLY A 140 -5.22 21.46 13.12
N THR A 141 -5.56 20.62 14.09
CA THR A 141 -6.14 19.28 13.86
C THR A 141 -7.62 19.43 13.51
N ILE A 142 -8.08 18.70 12.50
CA ILE A 142 -9.44 18.84 11.94
C ILE A 142 -10.18 17.52 12.08
N LYS A 143 -11.42 17.57 12.57
CA LYS A 143 -12.38 16.46 12.53
C LYS A 143 -13.69 16.94 11.93
N VAL A 144 -14.28 16.11 11.08
CA VAL A 144 -15.56 16.37 10.43
C VAL A 144 -16.49 15.21 10.75
N THR A 145 -17.71 15.53 11.15
CA THR A 145 -18.78 14.56 11.36
C THR A 145 -20.05 15.10 10.70
N GLU A 146 -20.79 14.20 10.04
CA GLU A 146 -22.09 14.53 9.47
C GLU A 146 -23.17 14.49 10.57
N LEU A 147 -24.07 15.47 10.53
CA LEU A 147 -25.22 15.61 11.40
C LEU A 147 -26.47 15.83 10.54
N THR A 148 -27.42 14.91 10.62
CA THR A 148 -28.75 15.11 10.04
C THR A 148 -29.70 15.66 11.10
N VAL A 149 -30.25 16.84 10.84
CA VAL A 149 -31.19 17.55 11.72
C VAL A 149 -32.59 17.40 11.14
N GLY A 150 -33.57 17.06 11.97
CA GLY A 150 -34.99 17.14 11.57
C GLY A 150 -35.55 15.98 10.74
N THR A 151 -34.79 14.90 10.52
CA THR A 151 -35.41 13.60 10.82
C THR A 151 -35.65 13.60 12.32
N GLY A 152 -36.89 13.37 12.74
CA GLY A 152 -37.30 13.50 14.14
C GLY A 152 -36.36 12.79 15.13
N PRO A 153 -36.56 12.96 16.45
CA PRO A 153 -35.79 12.24 17.44
C PRO A 153 -35.70 10.76 17.04
N SER A 154 -34.58 10.11 17.37
CA SER A 154 -34.55 8.66 17.55
C SER A 154 -35.67 8.30 18.53
N SER A 155 -36.90 8.21 18.01
CA SER A 155 -38.13 8.23 18.80
C SER A 155 -38.51 6.83 19.24
N SER A 156 -37.59 5.87 19.06
CA SER A 156 -37.91 4.46 19.08
C SER A 156 -36.71 3.53 19.26
N GLY A 157 -35.53 4.03 19.62
CA GLY A 157 -34.40 3.15 19.97
C GLY A 157 -33.80 2.33 18.82
N LEU A 158 -34.08 2.65 17.55
CA LEU A 158 -33.38 2.08 16.39
C LEU A 158 -32.63 3.18 15.62
N ARG A 159 -31.42 2.86 15.17
CA ARG A 159 -30.64 3.66 14.22
C ARG A 159 -30.29 2.78 13.04
N ALA A 160 -30.38 3.32 11.84
CA ALA A 160 -29.97 2.64 10.63
C ALA A 160 -28.95 3.47 9.84
N GLU A 161 -28.15 2.76 9.05
CA GLU A 161 -27.23 3.27 8.04
C GLU A 161 -27.37 2.43 6.77
N LEU A 162 -27.27 3.05 5.59
CA LEU A 162 -27.39 2.39 4.30
C LEU A 162 -26.11 2.60 3.50
N VAL A 163 -25.63 1.53 2.88
CA VAL A 163 -24.44 1.51 2.04
C VAL A 163 -24.73 0.76 0.76
N THR A 164 -24.33 1.33 -0.37
CA THR A 164 -24.42 0.72 -1.69
C THR A 164 -23.03 0.26 -2.13
N ASP A 165 -22.91 -1.01 -2.52
CA ASP A 165 -21.67 -1.61 -3.02
C ASP A 165 -21.89 -2.22 -4.41
N PRO A 166 -21.17 -1.78 -5.45
CA PRO A 166 -20.25 -0.62 -5.47
C PRO A 166 -20.99 0.73 -5.45
N PRO A 167 -20.37 1.83 -4.96
CA PRO A 167 -20.98 3.18 -4.99
C PRO A 167 -21.14 3.72 -6.42
N ASP A 168 -20.22 3.34 -7.31
CA ASP A 168 -20.30 3.58 -8.76
C ASP A 168 -20.77 2.30 -9.46
N VAL A 169 -22.01 2.27 -9.92
CA VAL A 169 -22.59 1.07 -10.51
C VAL A 169 -22.39 1.07 -12.02
N ILE A 170 -21.67 0.05 -12.51
CA ILE A 170 -21.58 -0.24 -13.94
C ILE A 170 -22.90 -0.88 -14.37
N ILE A 171 -23.56 -0.27 -15.37
CA ILE A 171 -24.83 -0.77 -15.91
C ILE A 171 -24.67 -2.23 -16.36
N GLY A 172 -25.51 -3.11 -15.81
CA GLY A 172 -25.47 -4.56 -16.08
C GLY A 172 -24.74 -5.41 -15.02
N GLN A 173 -24.18 -4.80 -13.97
CA GLN A 173 -23.67 -5.51 -12.79
C GLN A 173 -24.71 -5.55 -11.66
N ASN A 174 -24.56 -6.52 -10.76
CA ASN A 174 -25.40 -6.61 -9.56
C ASN A 174 -24.96 -5.53 -8.57
N VAL A 175 -25.92 -4.83 -7.98
CA VAL A 175 -25.71 -3.87 -6.90
C VAL A 175 -26.11 -4.52 -5.60
N THR A 176 -25.22 -4.54 -4.62
CA THR A 176 -25.55 -5.01 -3.28
C THR A 176 -25.84 -3.80 -2.40
N ILE A 177 -27.03 -3.75 -1.81
CA ILE A 177 -27.39 -2.73 -0.83
C ILE A 177 -27.31 -3.37 0.55
N ALA A 178 -26.58 -2.75 1.47
CA ALA A 178 -26.45 -3.20 2.84
C ALA A 178 -27.01 -2.12 3.79
N MET A 179 -27.96 -2.51 4.64
CA MET A 179 -28.50 -1.67 5.70
C MET A 179 -28.05 -2.22 7.05
N VAL A 180 -27.29 -1.43 7.80
CA VAL A 180 -26.91 -1.76 9.17
C VAL A 180 -27.93 -1.13 10.11
N VAL A 181 -28.58 -1.94 10.94
CA VAL A 181 -29.56 -1.51 11.93
C VAL A 181 -29.02 -1.81 13.32
N THR A 182 -28.98 -0.79 14.17
CA THR A 182 -28.48 -0.83 15.54
C THR A 182 -29.60 -0.48 16.53
N ASN A 183 -29.76 -1.29 17.57
CA ASN A 183 -30.61 -0.97 18.70
C ASN A 183 -29.90 0.02 19.64
N THR A 184 -30.35 1.27 19.65
CA THR A 184 -29.91 2.35 20.54
C THR A 184 -30.82 2.52 21.76
N GLY A 185 -31.88 1.73 21.88
CA GLY A 185 -32.77 1.68 23.03
C GLY A 185 -32.19 0.91 24.22
N ASN A 186 -32.87 0.98 25.37
CA ASN A 186 -32.46 0.31 26.61
C ASN A 186 -33.11 -1.07 26.82
N SER A 187 -33.91 -1.53 25.85
CA SER A 187 -34.70 -2.76 25.87
C SER A 187 -34.43 -3.61 24.63
N LEU A 188 -34.81 -4.89 24.70
CA LEU A 188 -34.82 -5.81 23.55
C LEU A 188 -35.89 -5.35 22.55
N ILE A 189 -35.50 -5.15 21.29
CA ILE A 189 -36.42 -4.87 20.19
C ILE A 189 -36.57 -6.14 19.35
N LYS A 190 -37.81 -6.58 19.14
CA LYS A 190 -38.11 -7.83 18.43
C LYS A 190 -38.47 -7.59 16.98
N ASN A 191 -38.38 -8.63 16.16
CA ASN A 191 -38.80 -8.63 14.75
C ASN A 191 -38.25 -7.44 13.95
N VAL A 192 -36.99 -7.07 14.17
CA VAL A 192 -36.39 -5.96 13.42
C VAL A 192 -36.28 -6.37 11.96
N GLU A 193 -36.91 -5.61 11.08
CA GLU A 193 -36.87 -5.80 9.64
C GLU A 193 -36.88 -4.45 8.89
N PRO A 194 -36.19 -4.34 7.75
CA PRO A 194 -36.34 -3.20 6.86
C PRO A 194 -37.71 -3.15 6.16
N ASP A 195 -38.30 -1.96 6.07
CA ASP A 195 -39.38 -1.67 5.12
C ASP A 195 -38.87 -1.81 3.67
N THR A 196 -39.80 -1.91 2.73
CA THR A 196 -39.47 -1.96 1.29
C THR A 196 -38.59 -0.77 0.89
N LEU A 197 -37.39 -1.06 0.39
CA LEU A 197 -36.49 -0.07 -0.20
C LEU A 197 -37.22 0.70 -1.30
N SER A 198 -37.22 2.02 -1.16
CA SER A 198 -37.67 2.95 -2.20
C SER A 198 -36.47 3.47 -2.97
N PHE A 199 -36.66 3.74 -4.27
CA PHE A 199 -35.60 4.27 -5.11
C PHE A 199 -36.13 5.41 -5.97
N VAL A 200 -35.26 6.38 -6.26
CA VAL A 200 -35.52 7.50 -7.16
C VAL A 200 -34.32 7.62 -8.09
N GLY A 201 -34.56 7.43 -9.39
CA GLY A 201 -33.56 7.64 -10.43
C GLY A 201 -33.72 8.98 -11.11
N THR A 202 -32.62 9.61 -11.51
CA THR A 202 -32.64 10.71 -12.48
C THR A 202 -32.57 10.16 -13.91
N GLY A 203 -33.14 10.89 -14.86
CA GLY A 203 -33.04 10.53 -16.29
C GLY A 203 -33.70 9.19 -16.60
N SER A 204 -32.91 8.21 -17.03
CA SER A 204 -33.37 6.86 -17.39
C SER A 204 -33.02 5.80 -16.33
N GLY A 205 -32.38 6.22 -15.22
CA GLY A 205 -32.02 5.36 -14.10
C GLY A 205 -33.23 4.67 -13.47
N SER A 206 -33.22 3.34 -13.42
CA SER A 206 -34.29 2.54 -12.83
C SER A 206 -33.79 1.19 -12.34
N VAL A 207 -34.51 0.63 -11.35
CA VAL A 207 -34.31 -0.73 -10.86
C VAL A 207 -35.13 -1.70 -11.72
N VAL A 208 -34.47 -2.72 -12.27
CA VAL A 208 -35.05 -3.74 -13.14
C VAL A 208 -35.47 -4.99 -12.37
N ALA A 209 -34.70 -5.38 -11.36
CA ALA A 209 -35.01 -6.51 -10.49
C ALA A 209 -34.44 -6.30 -9.09
N SER A 210 -35.07 -6.93 -8.09
CA SER A 210 -34.68 -6.86 -6.69
C SER A 210 -34.90 -8.19 -5.98
N SER A 211 -33.97 -8.61 -5.12
CA SER A 211 -34.18 -9.70 -4.16
C SER A 211 -34.85 -9.19 -2.87
N SER A 212 -35.38 -10.10 -2.06
CA SER A 212 -35.81 -9.79 -0.68
C SER A 212 -34.59 -9.70 0.23
N HIS A 213 -34.67 -8.89 1.29
CA HIS A 213 -33.54 -8.79 2.23
C HIS A 213 -33.25 -10.11 2.92
N THR A 214 -31.95 -10.34 3.16
CA THR A 214 -31.49 -11.39 4.06
C THR A 214 -30.67 -10.79 5.20
N PRO A 215 -30.92 -11.16 6.48
CA PRO A 215 -31.97 -12.06 7.00
C PRO A 215 -33.41 -11.47 6.93
N PRO A 216 -34.49 -12.26 7.10
CA PRO A 216 -35.86 -11.75 7.03
C PRO A 216 -36.21 -10.83 8.21
N SER A 217 -36.05 -11.28 9.45
CA SER A 217 -36.20 -10.44 10.64
C SER A 217 -35.30 -10.96 11.76
N VAL A 218 -34.86 -10.08 12.66
CA VAL A 218 -33.93 -10.42 13.75
C VAL A 218 -34.30 -9.67 15.04
N ASP A 219 -34.22 -10.36 16.18
CA ASP A 219 -34.36 -9.73 17.50
C ASP A 219 -33.02 -9.10 17.91
N LEU A 220 -33.03 -7.83 18.33
CA LEU A 220 -31.84 -7.07 18.70
C LEU A 220 -31.85 -6.68 20.18
N ASP A 221 -30.88 -7.20 20.94
CA ASP A 221 -30.57 -6.69 22.28
C ASP A 221 -30.07 -5.23 22.23
N SER A 222 -30.17 -4.52 23.35
CA SER A 222 -29.64 -3.16 23.48
C SER A 222 -28.16 -3.10 23.10
N GLY A 223 -27.80 -2.21 22.16
CA GLY A 223 -26.44 -2.05 21.63
C GLY A 223 -26.03 -3.07 20.55
N ALA A 224 -26.88 -4.07 20.25
CA ALA A 224 -26.62 -5.01 19.17
C ALA A 224 -26.92 -4.40 17.79
N SER A 225 -26.24 -4.88 16.76
CA SER A 225 -26.43 -4.47 15.37
C SER A 225 -26.57 -5.67 14.45
N VAL A 226 -27.35 -5.52 13.38
CA VAL A 226 -27.51 -6.51 12.31
C VAL A 226 -27.41 -5.83 10.96
N MET A 227 -26.94 -6.56 9.95
CA MET A 227 -26.87 -6.11 8.57
C MET A 227 -27.89 -6.86 7.72
N PHE A 228 -28.76 -6.12 7.06
CA PHE A 228 -29.70 -6.60 6.05
C PHE A 228 -29.13 -6.30 4.66
N THR A 229 -29.21 -7.27 3.76
CA THR A 229 -28.63 -7.16 2.41
C THR A 229 -29.65 -7.45 1.33
N TRP A 230 -29.58 -6.71 0.22
CA TRP A 230 -30.39 -6.91 -0.97
C TRP A 230 -29.52 -6.91 -2.22
N ASP A 231 -29.95 -7.68 -3.23
CA ASP A 231 -29.33 -7.70 -4.56
C ASP A 231 -30.27 -7.01 -5.55
N TYR A 232 -29.74 -6.00 -6.24
CA TYR A 232 -30.46 -5.20 -7.21
C TYR A 232 -29.81 -5.28 -8.59
N GLN A 233 -30.66 -5.19 -9.61
CA GLN A 233 -30.28 -5.03 -11.01
C GLN A 233 -30.76 -3.67 -11.46
N VAL A 234 -29.86 -2.83 -11.97
CA VAL A 234 -30.17 -1.45 -12.36
C VAL A 234 -29.88 -1.21 -13.84
N THR A 235 -30.64 -0.31 -14.45
CA THR A 235 -30.50 0.15 -15.84
C THR A 235 -30.52 1.67 -15.88
N GLY A 236 -29.88 2.29 -16.88
CA GLY A 236 -29.91 3.73 -17.05
C GLY A 236 -28.91 4.21 -18.11
N ALA A 237 -28.59 5.50 -18.07
CA ALA A 237 -27.52 6.12 -18.85
C ALA A 237 -26.35 6.50 -17.93
N SER A 238 -25.18 6.77 -18.52
CA SER A 238 -24.04 7.33 -17.79
C SER A 238 -24.41 8.63 -17.08
N SER A 239 -23.90 8.84 -15.87
CA SER A 239 -24.16 9.98 -14.97
C SER A 239 -25.58 10.09 -14.41
N ASP A 240 -26.47 9.12 -14.68
CA ASP A 240 -27.74 9.03 -13.97
C ASP A 240 -27.48 8.69 -12.49
N LEU A 241 -28.11 9.44 -11.58
CA LEU A 241 -28.08 9.19 -10.14
C LEU A 241 -29.23 8.29 -9.75
N LEU A 242 -28.95 7.30 -8.90
CA LEU A 242 -29.95 6.43 -8.29
C LEU A 242 -29.86 6.54 -6.78
N THR A 243 -30.86 7.17 -6.18
CA THR A 243 -30.98 7.33 -4.73
C THR A 243 -31.84 6.20 -4.16
N PHE A 244 -31.29 5.41 -3.26
CA PHE A 244 -32.04 4.42 -2.48
C PHE A 244 -32.39 5.01 -1.13
N SER A 245 -33.57 4.68 -0.60
CA SER A 245 -33.93 5.02 0.77
C SER A 245 -34.81 3.98 1.43
N ALA A 246 -34.57 3.75 2.73
CA ALA A 246 -35.26 2.76 3.55
C ALA A 246 -35.48 3.26 4.97
N VAL A 247 -36.34 2.53 5.68
CA VAL A 247 -36.60 2.64 7.13
C VAL A 247 -36.62 1.21 7.67
N ALA A 248 -36.13 0.97 8.88
CA ALA A 248 -36.32 -0.30 9.58
C ALA A 248 -37.37 -0.16 10.67
N ARG A 249 -38.13 -1.22 10.90
CA ARG A 249 -39.14 -1.33 11.95
C ARG A 249 -38.82 -2.51 12.86
N GLY A 250 -39.36 -2.46 14.08
CA GLY A 250 -39.40 -3.58 15.00
C GLY A 250 -40.47 -3.35 16.07
N ASP A 251 -40.59 -4.31 16.98
CA ASP A 251 -41.59 -4.31 18.05
C ASP A 251 -40.91 -4.13 19.42
N ASP A 252 -41.34 -3.13 20.22
CA ASP A 252 -40.90 -2.95 21.61
C ASP A 252 -42.11 -3.05 22.57
N VAL A 253 -41.86 -3.12 23.88
CA VAL A 253 -42.89 -3.35 24.90
C VAL A 253 -43.81 -2.13 25.07
N ILE A 254 -43.26 -0.91 24.95
CA ILE A 254 -43.97 0.38 24.97
C ILE A 254 -43.06 1.44 24.29
N PRO A 255 -43.32 1.94 23.07
CA PRO A 255 -44.45 1.70 22.14
C PRO A 255 -44.36 0.35 21.40
N ASP A 256 -45.51 -0.10 20.85
CA ASP A 256 -45.67 -1.39 20.15
C ASP A 256 -44.86 -1.45 18.84
N ASP A 257 -44.68 -0.29 18.17
CA ASP A 257 -43.89 -0.17 16.95
C ASP A 257 -42.73 0.81 17.17
N VAL A 258 -41.53 0.40 16.78
CA VAL A 258 -40.33 1.22 16.77
C VAL A 258 -39.78 1.35 15.36
N SER A 259 -39.39 2.56 14.95
CA SER A 259 -38.80 2.83 13.63
C SER A 259 -37.41 3.48 13.71
N SER A 260 -36.55 3.15 12.75
CA SER A 260 -35.26 3.84 12.55
C SER A 260 -35.43 5.22 11.93
N ASN A 261 -34.30 5.95 11.80
CA ASN A 261 -34.20 7.07 10.87
C ASN A 261 -34.43 6.60 9.43
N VAL A 262 -34.88 7.52 8.58
CA VAL A 262 -34.84 7.33 7.12
C VAL A 262 -33.38 7.37 6.70
N VAL A 263 -32.92 6.29 6.10
CA VAL A 263 -31.58 6.20 5.52
C VAL A 263 -31.67 6.36 4.03
N SER A 264 -30.68 7.01 3.44
CA SER A 264 -30.56 7.10 1.99
C SER A 264 -29.12 7.06 1.56
N ASP A 265 -28.87 6.44 0.42
CA ASP A 265 -27.57 6.43 -0.23
C ASP A 265 -27.74 6.68 -1.74
N VAL A 266 -26.74 7.28 -2.36
CA VAL A 266 -26.76 7.68 -3.77
C VAL A 266 -25.69 6.93 -4.54
N SER A 267 -26.10 6.24 -5.59
CA SER A 267 -25.19 5.60 -6.54
C SER A 267 -25.19 6.32 -7.88
N ILE A 268 -24.03 6.37 -8.53
CA ILE A 268 -23.85 6.94 -9.86
C ILE A 268 -23.78 5.81 -10.89
N LEU A 269 -24.62 5.87 -11.93
CA LEU A 269 -24.60 4.89 -13.02
C LEU A 269 -23.52 5.23 -14.05
N ARG A 270 -22.73 4.23 -14.45
CA ARG A 270 -21.68 4.35 -15.47
C ARG A 270 -21.87 3.31 -16.57
N LEU A 271 -21.57 3.68 -17.81
CA LEU A 271 -21.49 2.72 -18.90
C LEU A 271 -20.13 2.02 -18.87
N PRO A 272 -20.04 0.74 -19.29
CA PRO A 272 -18.76 0.04 -19.43
C PRO A 272 -17.74 0.75 -20.34
N THR A 273 -18.19 1.71 -21.16
CA THR A 273 -17.40 2.47 -22.13
C THR A 273 -16.87 3.81 -21.63
N ASP A 274 -17.20 4.24 -20.42
CA ASP A 274 -16.89 5.60 -19.92
C ASP A 274 -15.42 5.79 -19.47
N GLY A 275 -14.55 4.81 -19.71
CA GLY A 275 -13.10 4.91 -19.48
C GLY A 275 -12.32 5.69 -20.55
N GLY A 276 -12.94 6.67 -21.23
CA GLY A 276 -12.34 7.37 -22.38
C GLY A 276 -12.69 8.86 -22.45
N SER A 277 -11.69 9.69 -22.10
CA SER A 277 -11.54 11.12 -22.45
C SER A 277 -12.80 11.93 -22.78
N GLY A 278 -13.35 12.64 -21.79
CA GLY A 278 -14.35 13.70 -22.01
C GLY A 278 -14.48 14.60 -20.79
N GLU A 279 -14.32 15.91 -21.00
CA GLU A 279 -14.45 16.96 -19.99
C GLU A 279 -15.81 16.90 -19.26
N ASN A 280 -15.75 16.85 -17.92
CA ASN A 280 -16.73 17.25 -16.90
C ASN A 280 -16.90 16.22 -15.77
N ASP A 281 -15.79 15.68 -15.24
CA ASP A 281 -15.82 14.94 -13.99
C ASP A 281 -15.34 15.86 -12.85
N PRO A 282 -16.13 16.11 -11.78
CA PRO A 282 -15.62 16.79 -10.61
C PRO A 282 -14.57 15.90 -9.93
N ASP A 283 -13.32 16.35 -10.03
CA ASP A 283 -12.11 15.75 -9.48
C ASP A 283 -12.23 15.52 -7.95
N ILE A 284 -12.79 14.38 -7.58
CA ILE A 284 -12.53 13.75 -6.29
C ILE A 284 -11.33 12.85 -6.57
N ILE A 285 -10.19 13.19 -5.97
CA ILE A 285 -8.99 12.34 -5.97
C ILE A 285 -9.34 11.05 -5.22
N ASN A 286 -9.91 10.09 -5.94
CA ASN A 286 -9.82 8.69 -5.55
C ASN A 286 -8.39 8.28 -5.85
N GLU A 287 -7.64 7.83 -4.84
CA GLU A 287 -6.26 7.32 -5.00
C GLU A 287 -6.15 6.10 -5.94
N GLU A 288 -7.27 5.69 -6.54
CA GLU A 288 -7.48 4.45 -7.28
C GLU A 288 -7.32 4.59 -8.81
N LEU A 289 -7.23 5.81 -9.35
CA LEU A 289 -7.08 6.01 -10.82
C LEU A 289 -5.62 5.99 -11.33
N LEU A 290 -4.63 5.74 -10.48
CA LEU A 290 -3.27 5.47 -10.95
C LEU A 290 -2.99 3.98 -10.89
N ALA A 291 -3.09 3.36 -12.07
CA ALA A 291 -2.51 2.09 -12.48
C ALA A 291 -1.10 1.81 -11.93
N ARG A 292 -0.98 1.42 -10.66
CA ARG A 292 0.33 1.17 -10.05
C ARG A 292 0.84 -0.21 -10.50
N PRO A 293 1.97 -0.33 -11.22
CA PRO A 293 2.59 -1.62 -11.47
C PRO A 293 2.96 -2.29 -10.15
N LYS A 294 2.80 -3.61 -10.10
CA LYS A 294 3.25 -4.41 -8.97
C LYS A 294 4.64 -4.96 -9.27
N LEU A 295 5.55 -4.82 -8.32
CA LEU A 295 6.93 -5.32 -8.43
C LEU A 295 7.07 -6.61 -7.63
N PHE A 296 7.84 -7.58 -8.13
CA PHE A 296 8.14 -8.83 -7.44
C PHE A 296 9.64 -9.13 -7.55
N LEU A 297 10.32 -9.40 -6.44
CA LEU A 297 11.79 -9.43 -6.41
C LEU A 297 12.35 -10.86 -6.41
N THR A 298 13.55 -11.00 -6.99
CA THR A 298 14.45 -12.14 -6.81
C THR A 298 15.74 -11.63 -6.19
N ILE A 299 16.08 -12.15 -5.01
CA ILE A 299 17.12 -11.62 -4.13
C ILE A 299 18.01 -12.78 -3.65
N PRO A 300 19.34 -12.66 -3.81
CA PRO A 300 20.29 -13.65 -3.31
C PRO A 300 20.50 -13.49 -1.80
N SER A 301 20.93 -14.54 -1.12
CA SER A 301 21.34 -14.48 0.30
C SER A 301 22.03 -15.78 0.69
N SER A 302 23.30 -15.80 1.11
CA SER A 302 24.23 -14.67 1.05
C SER A 302 24.59 -14.29 -0.39
N GLN A 303 25.10 -13.09 -0.59
CA GLN A 303 25.69 -12.69 -1.88
C GLN A 303 27.20 -12.97 -1.99
N GLY A 304 27.88 -13.40 -0.92
CA GLY A 304 29.34 -13.70 -0.88
C GLY A 304 30.25 -12.55 -1.33
N ASP A 305 31.57 -12.76 -1.27
CA ASP A 305 32.61 -11.94 -1.96
C ASP A 305 33.53 -12.87 -2.76
N SER A 306 32.95 -13.77 -3.57
CA SER A 306 33.69 -14.81 -4.30
C SER A 306 34.20 -14.37 -5.68
N GLY A 307 34.09 -13.09 -6.04
CA GLY A 307 34.39 -12.60 -7.38
C GLY A 307 33.46 -13.17 -8.48
N GLN A 308 32.44 -13.94 -8.09
CA GLN A 308 31.36 -14.42 -8.95
C GLN A 308 30.12 -13.55 -8.79
N LYS A 309 29.15 -13.70 -9.69
CA LYS A 309 27.98 -12.80 -9.77
C LYS A 309 26.77 -13.41 -9.08
N ALA A 310 26.14 -12.64 -8.19
CA ALA A 310 24.88 -12.97 -7.55
C ALA A 310 23.69 -12.61 -8.45
N LEU A 311 22.61 -13.41 -8.40
CA LEU A 311 21.41 -13.19 -9.20
C LEU A 311 20.47 -12.19 -8.51
N TRP A 312 20.17 -11.10 -9.19
CA TRP A 312 19.20 -10.08 -8.78
C TRP A 312 18.10 -9.96 -9.82
N GLY A 313 16.88 -9.67 -9.38
CA GLY A 313 15.77 -9.58 -10.30
C GLY A 313 14.56 -8.82 -9.81
N VAL A 314 13.81 -8.26 -10.76
CA VAL A 314 12.48 -7.70 -10.55
C VAL A 314 11.55 -8.12 -11.67
N ASN A 315 10.43 -8.76 -11.34
CA ASN A 315 9.31 -8.90 -12.25
C ASN A 315 8.39 -7.69 -12.08
N ILE A 316 7.99 -7.10 -13.20
CA ILE A 316 7.11 -5.95 -13.25
C ILE A 316 5.78 -6.44 -13.84
N ALA A 317 4.73 -6.40 -13.05
CA ALA A 317 3.39 -6.81 -13.45
C ALA A 317 2.56 -5.56 -13.77
N ASN A 318 1.99 -5.56 -14.98
CA ASN A 318 1.13 -4.52 -15.48
C ASN A 318 -0.34 -4.89 -15.20
N PRO A 319 -1.02 -4.24 -14.23
CA PRO A 319 -2.41 -4.54 -13.91
C PRO A 319 -3.40 -3.80 -14.82
N VAL A 320 -2.95 -2.95 -15.75
CA VAL A 320 -3.87 -2.22 -16.62
C VAL A 320 -4.08 -2.88 -17.96
N ASN A 321 -5.27 -2.62 -18.50
CA ASN A 321 -5.68 -3.01 -19.83
C ASN A 321 -5.09 -2.10 -20.94
N ALA A 322 -3.83 -1.67 -20.77
CA ALA A 322 -3.08 -0.85 -21.72
C ALA A 322 -1.58 -1.18 -21.63
N PRO A 323 -0.81 -1.06 -22.73
CA PRO A 323 0.63 -1.34 -22.68
C PRO A 323 1.36 -0.31 -21.80
N MET A 324 2.31 -0.80 -21.01
CA MET A 324 3.15 0.01 -20.13
C MET A 324 4.60 -0.06 -20.61
N GLU A 325 5.25 1.09 -20.73
CA GLU A 325 6.65 1.16 -21.16
C GLU A 325 7.56 1.42 -19.96
N VAL A 326 8.52 0.54 -19.73
CA VAL A 326 9.56 0.68 -18.71
C VAL A 326 10.80 1.29 -19.36
N THR A 327 11.20 2.47 -18.87
CA THR A 327 12.37 3.21 -19.38
C THR A 327 13.59 3.07 -18.47
N LYS A 328 13.34 2.88 -17.16
CA LYS A 328 14.38 2.74 -16.15
C LYS A 328 13.89 1.91 -14.98
N LEU A 329 14.77 1.07 -14.45
CA LEU A 329 14.59 0.29 -13.23
C LEU A 329 15.85 0.45 -12.38
N SER A 330 15.70 0.62 -11.07
CA SER A 330 16.83 0.66 -10.14
C SER A 330 16.56 -0.20 -8.91
N LEU A 331 17.54 -1.02 -8.54
CA LEU A 331 17.62 -1.75 -7.29
C LEU A 331 18.66 -1.07 -6.41
N THR A 332 18.24 -0.57 -5.26
CA THR A 332 19.11 0.03 -4.25
C THR A 332 19.18 -0.90 -3.05
N ALA A 333 20.38 -1.18 -2.58
CA ALA A 333 20.60 -1.95 -1.37
C ALA A 333 21.38 -1.09 -0.36
N PHE A 334 21.01 -1.12 0.92
CA PHE A 334 21.80 -0.44 1.96
C PHE A 334 21.67 -1.18 3.30
N SER A 335 22.69 -1.07 4.14
CA SER A 335 22.70 -1.67 5.48
C SER A 335 22.55 -0.59 6.57
N PRO A 336 21.60 -0.74 7.52
CA PRO A 336 21.48 0.15 8.67
C PRO A 336 22.71 0.04 9.58
N GLY A 337 23.56 1.06 9.61
CA GLY A 337 24.82 1.06 10.35
C GLY A 337 26.07 0.91 9.48
N ALA A 338 25.90 0.87 8.15
CA ALA A 338 27.01 0.89 7.20
C ALA A 338 27.86 2.16 7.33
N ASN A 339 29.18 2.00 7.27
CA ASN A 339 30.13 3.09 7.15
C ASN A 339 30.13 3.63 5.71
N ASN A 340 30.66 4.85 5.50
CA ASN A 340 30.81 5.45 4.16
C ASN A 340 31.65 4.61 3.16
N ASN A 341 32.32 3.56 3.63
CA ASN A 341 33.15 2.70 2.81
C ASN A 341 32.48 1.36 2.45
N ASP A 342 31.28 1.07 2.98
CA ASP A 342 30.59 -0.19 2.72
C ASP A 342 29.84 -0.13 1.39
N LYS A 343 30.25 -1.00 0.46
CA LYS A 343 29.74 -1.08 -0.89
C LYS A 343 29.14 -2.46 -1.09
N LEU A 344 27.82 -2.56 -1.08
CA LEU A 344 27.07 -3.75 -1.47
C LEU A 344 27.16 -4.01 -2.97
N PHE A 345 27.20 -2.93 -3.75
CA PHE A 345 27.50 -2.97 -5.18
C PHE A 345 28.62 -1.98 -5.49
N ALA A 346 29.62 -2.44 -6.24
CA ALA A 346 30.68 -1.57 -6.73
C ALA A 346 30.14 -0.58 -7.80
N SER A 347 30.73 0.62 -7.87
CA SER A 347 30.46 1.52 -9.00
C SER A 347 31.04 0.93 -10.29
N ASN A 348 30.32 1.08 -11.42
CA ASN A 348 30.64 0.45 -12.71
C ASN A 348 30.82 -1.09 -12.59
N CYS A 349 29.95 -1.74 -11.81
CA CYS A 349 29.94 -3.19 -11.64
C CYS A 349 29.82 -3.93 -12.99
N GLN A 350 30.35 -5.15 -13.07
CA GLN A 350 30.14 -6.01 -14.24
C GLN A 350 28.79 -6.72 -14.12
N ALA A 351 27.76 -6.11 -14.68
CA ALA A 351 26.42 -6.70 -14.79
C ALA A 351 26.31 -7.62 -16.02
N GLU A 352 25.83 -8.84 -15.82
CA GLU A 352 25.47 -9.79 -16.87
C GLU A 352 23.95 -9.84 -17.01
N ASN A 353 23.48 -9.35 -18.15
CA ASN A 353 22.07 -9.37 -18.50
C ASN A 353 21.58 -10.80 -18.70
N ILE A 354 20.49 -11.16 -18.04
CA ILE A 354 19.71 -12.38 -18.33
C ILE A 354 18.42 -11.96 -19.05
N PHE A 355 17.68 -11.03 -18.46
CA PHE A 355 16.50 -10.40 -19.05
C PHE A 355 16.48 -8.89 -18.75
N PRO A 356 15.97 -8.05 -19.68
CA PRO A 356 15.31 -8.37 -20.96
C PRO A 356 16.26 -8.88 -22.05
N THR A 357 15.78 -9.70 -22.99
CA THR A 357 16.64 -10.20 -24.09
C THR A 357 17.01 -9.07 -25.05
N GLY A 358 18.29 -8.94 -25.40
CA GLY A 358 18.75 -7.90 -26.32
C GLY A 358 20.10 -7.32 -25.92
N THR A 359 20.23 -6.00 -26.02
CA THR A 359 21.39 -5.26 -25.53
C THR A 359 21.48 -5.32 -24.01
N ASN A 360 22.71 -5.31 -23.49
CA ASN A 360 22.93 -5.24 -22.04
C ASN A 360 22.86 -3.78 -21.59
N ASP A 361 21.70 -3.37 -21.12
CA ASP A 361 21.43 -2.02 -20.63
C ASP A 361 21.48 -1.91 -19.10
N TRP A 362 22.04 -2.93 -18.43
CA TRP A 362 22.33 -2.94 -17.00
C TRP A 362 23.68 -2.31 -16.69
N ASP A 363 23.72 -1.44 -15.69
CA ASP A 363 24.92 -0.78 -15.17
C ASP A 363 24.79 -0.49 -13.66
N CYS A 364 25.89 -0.21 -12.98
CA CYS A 364 25.91 0.33 -11.62
C CYS A 364 26.42 1.77 -11.63
N PRO A 365 25.54 2.78 -11.79
CA PRO A 365 25.94 4.17 -11.98
C PRO A 365 26.60 4.78 -10.73
N SER A 366 26.29 4.24 -9.56
CA SER A 366 26.87 4.62 -8.27
C SER A 366 27.04 3.39 -7.41
N GLU A 367 27.75 3.53 -6.31
CA GLU A 367 27.82 2.50 -5.28
C GLU A 367 26.41 2.19 -4.77
N ASN A 368 26.18 0.93 -4.40
CA ASN A 368 24.93 0.46 -3.78
C ASN A 368 23.66 0.53 -4.66
N ILE A 369 23.82 0.75 -5.97
CA ILE A 369 22.71 0.79 -6.92
C ILE A 369 23.02 -0.05 -8.17
N ILE A 370 22.12 -0.96 -8.52
CA ILE A 370 22.04 -1.60 -9.83
C ILE A 370 20.93 -0.92 -10.62
N MET A 371 21.17 -0.59 -11.89
CA MET A 371 20.22 0.14 -12.71
C MET A 371 20.15 -0.44 -14.12
N TRP A 372 18.94 -0.66 -14.61
CA TRP A 372 18.65 -0.88 -16.02
C TRP A 372 18.06 0.41 -16.60
N GLN A 373 18.53 0.84 -17.78
CA GLN A 373 17.96 2.01 -18.46
C GLN A 373 18.08 1.89 -19.99
N ASP A 374 16.96 2.02 -20.70
CA ASP A 374 16.97 2.28 -22.14
C ASP A 374 15.90 3.32 -22.47
N PHE A 375 16.35 4.49 -22.91
CA PHE A 375 15.49 5.59 -23.35
C PHE A 375 15.21 5.57 -24.85
N THR A 376 15.90 4.71 -25.61
CA THR A 376 15.78 4.58 -27.06
C THR A 376 14.80 3.47 -27.43
N ASN A 377 14.89 2.32 -26.77
CA ASN A 377 13.99 1.18 -26.96
C ASN A 377 13.45 0.69 -25.60
N PRO A 378 12.47 1.40 -25.01
CA PRO A 378 11.91 0.98 -23.73
C PRO A 378 11.24 -0.40 -23.84
N VAL A 379 11.23 -1.13 -22.73
CA VAL A 379 10.59 -2.44 -22.67
C VAL A 379 9.09 -2.24 -22.52
N THR A 380 8.32 -2.69 -23.49
CA THR A 380 6.85 -2.63 -23.46
C THR A 380 6.28 -3.88 -22.82
N ILE A 381 5.61 -3.72 -21.68
CA ILE A 381 4.85 -4.76 -21.00
C ILE A 381 3.41 -4.73 -21.54
N PRO A 382 2.90 -5.83 -22.10
CA PRO A 382 1.52 -5.90 -22.58
C PRO A 382 0.48 -5.65 -21.47
N PRO A 383 -0.78 -5.35 -21.84
CA PRO A 383 -1.89 -5.32 -20.91
C PRO A 383 -2.01 -6.62 -20.08
N ASN A 384 -2.33 -6.51 -18.80
CA ASN A 384 -2.55 -7.65 -17.88
C ASN A 384 -1.40 -8.69 -17.84
N SER A 385 -0.18 -8.31 -18.20
CA SER A 385 0.96 -9.20 -18.34
C SER A 385 2.13 -8.78 -17.44
N THR A 386 3.20 -9.56 -17.44
CA THR A 386 4.41 -9.30 -16.66
C THR A 386 5.66 -9.48 -17.51
N GLU A 387 6.67 -8.66 -17.26
CA GLU A 387 8.00 -8.82 -17.82
C GLU A 387 9.04 -8.96 -16.71
N SER A 388 10.07 -9.76 -16.98
CA SER A 388 11.15 -10.03 -16.04
C SER A 388 12.39 -9.19 -16.36
N PHE A 389 13.03 -8.67 -15.31
CA PHE A 389 14.29 -7.96 -15.37
C PHE A 389 15.26 -8.70 -14.47
N LEU A 390 16.14 -9.52 -15.05
CA LEU A 390 17.07 -10.39 -14.35
C LEU A 390 18.51 -10.06 -14.72
N VAL A 391 19.37 -9.96 -13.71
CA VAL A 391 20.77 -9.60 -13.87
C VAL A 391 21.63 -10.34 -12.87
N LYS A 392 22.81 -10.78 -13.32
CA LYS A 392 23.87 -11.29 -12.46
C LYS A 392 24.88 -10.16 -12.20
N VAL A 393 25.10 -9.79 -10.95
CA VAL A 393 25.99 -8.68 -10.57
C VAL A 393 27.04 -9.15 -9.58
N LEU A 394 28.27 -8.68 -9.75
CA LEU A 394 29.35 -8.91 -8.79
C LEU A 394 29.01 -8.24 -7.45
N PRO A 395 29.12 -8.97 -6.32
CA PRO A 395 29.08 -8.38 -5.00
C PRO A 395 30.12 -7.26 -4.84
N GLY A 396 29.83 -6.29 -3.99
CA GLY A 396 30.80 -5.27 -3.61
C GLY A 396 31.71 -5.74 -2.47
N SER A 397 32.27 -4.80 -1.72
CA SER A 397 33.12 -5.06 -0.56
C SER A 397 32.71 -4.17 0.60
N ILE A 398 32.71 -4.73 1.81
CA ILE A 398 32.31 -4.04 3.03
C ILE A 398 33.55 -3.74 3.88
N ALA A 399 33.75 -2.47 4.21
CA ALA A 399 35.02 -1.98 4.71
C ALA A 399 34.98 -1.79 6.23
N GLY A 400 35.55 -2.74 6.96
CA GLY A 400 35.71 -2.69 8.42
C GLY A 400 34.76 -3.56 9.22
N GLN A 401 33.88 -4.33 8.55
CA GLN A 401 33.11 -5.44 9.09
C GLN A 401 33.16 -6.59 8.08
N ASN A 402 33.13 -7.84 8.55
CA ASN A 402 33.16 -9.01 7.65
C ASN A 402 31.76 -9.56 7.35
N ILE A 403 30.72 -9.02 7.98
CA ILE A 403 29.37 -9.59 7.96
C ILE A 403 28.34 -8.48 7.98
N LEU A 404 27.36 -8.56 7.07
CA LEU A 404 26.11 -7.80 7.11
C LEU A 404 24.92 -8.75 7.15
N GLU A 405 24.33 -8.88 8.34
CA GLU A 405 23.16 -9.76 8.57
C GLU A 405 21.83 -9.13 8.10
N SER A 406 21.80 -7.83 7.83
CA SER A 406 20.58 -7.14 7.38
C SER A 406 20.90 -6.08 6.34
N ILE A 407 20.59 -6.41 5.08
CA ILE A 407 20.65 -5.49 3.95
C ILE A 407 19.23 -5.21 3.52
N VAL A 408 18.82 -3.94 3.56
CA VAL A 408 17.52 -3.51 3.07
C VAL A 408 17.59 -3.30 1.57
N VAL A 409 16.70 -3.95 0.83
CA VAL A 409 16.60 -3.85 -0.63
C VAL A 409 15.33 -3.09 -1.00
N GLN A 410 15.48 -2.14 -1.92
CA GLN A 410 14.40 -1.36 -2.52
C GLN A 410 14.48 -1.40 -4.04
N ALA A 411 13.36 -1.71 -4.70
CA ALA A 411 13.22 -1.59 -6.14
C ALA A 411 12.43 -0.32 -6.49
N SER A 412 12.83 0.38 -7.55
CA SER A 412 12.09 1.51 -8.11
C SER A 412 12.04 1.39 -9.64
N VAL A 413 10.84 1.48 -10.21
CA VAL A 413 10.59 1.47 -11.65
C VAL A 413 10.15 2.85 -12.13
N PHE A 414 10.56 3.24 -13.33
CA PHE A 414 10.11 4.42 -14.05
C PHE A 414 9.46 3.98 -15.35
N THR A 415 8.20 4.37 -15.50
CA THR A 415 7.34 3.99 -16.61
C THR A 415 6.72 5.21 -17.25
N ASN A 416 6.11 5.05 -18.43
CA ASN A 416 5.29 6.09 -19.05
C ASN A 416 4.09 6.54 -18.19
N VAL A 417 3.65 5.73 -17.22
CA VAL A 417 2.53 6.05 -16.31
C VAL A 417 2.98 6.60 -14.94
N GLY A 418 4.30 6.74 -14.71
CA GLY A 418 4.86 7.30 -13.49
C GLY A 418 6.00 6.47 -12.89
N SER A 419 6.43 6.84 -11.69
CA SER A 419 7.47 6.14 -10.94
C SER A 419 6.90 5.47 -9.69
N PHE A 420 7.28 4.21 -9.48
CA PHE A 420 6.77 3.37 -8.40
C PHE A 420 7.91 2.62 -7.73
N GLY A 421 7.78 2.36 -6.43
CA GLY A 421 8.79 1.63 -5.68
C GLY A 421 8.19 0.58 -4.76
N LYS A 422 8.99 -0.43 -4.43
CA LYS A 422 8.69 -1.49 -3.46
C LYS A 422 9.88 -1.62 -2.51
N SER A 423 9.60 -1.66 -1.21
CA SER A 423 10.59 -1.77 -0.13
C SER A 423 10.18 -2.85 0.87
N GLY A 424 11.02 -3.08 1.88
CA GLY A 424 10.76 -4.05 2.96
C GLY A 424 11.41 -5.42 2.76
N TYR A 425 12.28 -5.56 1.76
CA TYR A 425 13.04 -6.79 1.52
C TYR A 425 14.36 -6.76 2.25
N GLN A 426 14.81 -7.96 2.64
CA GLN A 426 16.08 -8.15 3.33
C GLN A 426 16.94 -9.18 2.60
N SER A 427 18.25 -8.94 2.60
CA SER A 427 19.28 -9.85 2.13
C SER A 427 20.44 -9.83 3.15
N THR A 428 21.46 -10.63 2.89
CA THR A 428 22.63 -10.79 3.73
C THR A 428 23.91 -10.79 2.86
N MET A 429 25.04 -10.36 3.44
CA MET A 429 26.34 -10.35 2.77
C MET A 429 27.45 -10.73 3.73
N TYR A 430 28.48 -11.38 3.19
CA TYR A 430 29.70 -11.73 3.88
C TYR A 430 30.90 -11.19 3.08
N ASP A 431 31.84 -10.52 3.74
CA ASP A 431 33.11 -10.04 3.14
C ASP A 431 34.15 -11.16 3.25
N GLY A 432 34.12 -12.06 2.28
CA GLY A 432 35.04 -13.19 2.15
C GLY A 432 34.51 -14.24 1.20
N ALA A 433 35.27 -15.32 1.04
CA ALA A 433 34.80 -16.48 0.30
C ALA A 433 33.66 -17.14 1.09
N ASP A 434 32.43 -16.94 0.63
CA ASP A 434 31.22 -17.57 1.14
C ASP A 434 30.25 -17.77 -0.03
N VAL A 435 29.24 -18.61 0.18
CA VAL A 435 28.30 -19.07 -0.84
C VAL A 435 27.47 -17.95 -1.42
N ILE A 436 27.09 -18.10 -2.70
CA ILE A 436 26.11 -17.24 -3.35
C ILE A 436 24.79 -18.02 -3.46
N GLY A 437 24.01 -17.99 -2.39
CA GLY A 437 22.74 -18.72 -2.30
C GLY A 437 21.63 -18.07 -3.13
N ASN A 438 21.03 -18.84 -4.04
CA ASN A 438 19.98 -18.38 -4.95
C ASN A 438 18.85 -19.38 -5.10
N VAL A 439 17.64 -18.87 -5.29
CA VAL A 439 16.47 -19.66 -5.70
C VAL A 439 15.80 -19.05 -6.91
N TYR A 440 15.39 -19.87 -7.87
CA TYR A 440 14.74 -19.41 -9.11
C TYR A 440 13.97 -20.55 -9.79
N LEU A 441 13.12 -20.17 -10.76
CA LEU A 441 12.49 -21.11 -11.69
C LEU A 441 13.51 -21.49 -12.78
N SER A 442 13.52 -22.75 -13.21
CA SER A 442 14.35 -23.16 -14.34
C SER A 442 13.65 -24.05 -15.36
N ASP A 443 14.07 -23.95 -16.62
CA ASP A 443 13.62 -24.85 -17.69
C ASP A 443 14.21 -26.27 -17.54
N THR A 444 15.35 -26.39 -16.87
CA THR A 444 16.11 -27.64 -16.74
C THR A 444 16.37 -27.96 -15.27
N VAL A 445 16.53 -29.25 -14.94
CA VAL A 445 16.79 -29.68 -13.57
C VAL A 445 18.26 -29.49 -13.21
N ASN A 446 18.53 -28.98 -12.00
CA ASN A 446 19.87 -28.74 -11.44
C ASN A 446 20.76 -27.85 -12.31
N SER A 447 20.18 -26.92 -13.07
CA SER A 447 20.94 -26.00 -13.91
C SER A 447 21.23 -24.69 -13.18
N VAL A 448 22.45 -24.18 -13.39
CA VAL A 448 22.93 -22.87 -12.95
C VAL A 448 23.24 -21.94 -14.13
N LEU A 449 22.96 -22.40 -15.35
CA LEU A 449 23.22 -21.66 -16.58
C LEU A 449 22.30 -20.45 -16.68
N SER A 450 22.85 -19.28 -17.02
CA SER A 450 22.08 -18.04 -17.14
C SER A 450 20.92 -18.15 -18.15
N THR A 451 21.02 -19.02 -19.17
CA THR A 451 19.96 -19.24 -20.17
C THR A 451 18.72 -19.95 -19.65
N ASP A 452 18.88 -20.71 -18.56
CA ASP A 452 17.83 -21.57 -18.03
C ASP A 452 17.14 -20.94 -16.83
N ILE A 453 17.59 -19.76 -16.37
CA ILE A 453 17.04 -19.04 -15.22
C ILE A 453 15.81 -18.24 -15.66
N GLN A 454 14.72 -18.43 -14.94
CA GLN A 454 13.46 -17.70 -15.12
C GLN A 454 12.97 -17.18 -13.77
N SER A 455 12.18 -16.11 -13.83
CA SER A 455 11.46 -15.55 -12.67
C SER A 455 9.98 -15.34 -12.95
N SER A 456 9.50 -15.66 -14.14
CA SER A 456 8.08 -15.64 -14.49
C SER A 456 7.75 -16.74 -15.49
N ARG A 457 6.48 -17.14 -15.52
CA ARG A 457 5.91 -18.04 -16.51
C ARG A 457 4.64 -17.41 -17.07
N VAL A 458 4.64 -17.14 -18.36
CA VAL A 458 3.52 -16.50 -19.07
C VAL A 458 2.88 -17.45 -20.07
N GLY A 459 1.62 -17.19 -20.44
CA GLY A 459 0.90 -18.00 -21.42
C GLY A 459 0.35 -19.33 -20.90
N ILE A 460 0.06 -19.41 -19.60
CA ILE A 460 -0.49 -20.65 -18.99
C ILE A 460 -1.96 -20.78 -19.37
N ILE A 461 -2.33 -21.93 -19.91
CA ILE A 461 -3.71 -22.21 -20.33
C ILE A 461 -4.56 -22.55 -19.10
N PRO A 462 -5.80 -22.05 -18.95
CA PRO A 462 -6.66 -22.38 -17.83
C PRO A 462 -6.89 -23.89 -17.75
N ASN A 463 -6.90 -24.44 -16.53
CA ASN A 463 -7.10 -25.86 -16.27
C ASN A 463 -6.02 -26.81 -16.88
N SER A 464 -4.91 -26.29 -17.42
CA SER A 464 -3.75 -27.10 -17.82
C SER A 464 -2.97 -27.60 -16.61
N VAL A 465 -2.19 -28.67 -16.79
CA VAL A 465 -1.23 -29.13 -15.79
C VAL A 465 0.15 -28.64 -16.20
N GLU A 466 0.73 -27.74 -15.41
CA GLU A 466 2.05 -27.17 -15.65
C GLU A 466 3.10 -27.90 -14.79
N THR A 467 4.33 -27.99 -15.32
CA THR A 467 5.48 -28.54 -14.59
C THR A 467 6.43 -27.41 -14.24
N PHE A 468 6.85 -27.36 -12.97
CA PHE A 468 7.76 -26.36 -12.44
C PHE A 468 9.02 -27.04 -11.91
N ASN A 469 10.19 -26.50 -12.29
CA ASN A 469 11.47 -26.89 -11.70
C ASN A 469 11.98 -25.72 -10.86
N ILE A 470 11.93 -25.88 -9.53
CA ILE A 470 12.42 -24.86 -8.61
C ILE A 470 13.80 -25.27 -8.14
N VAL A 471 14.80 -24.47 -8.45
CA VAL A 471 16.21 -24.74 -8.20
C VAL A 471 16.66 -23.96 -6.96
N PHE A 472 17.30 -24.65 -6.02
CA PHE A 472 18.12 -24.05 -4.98
C PHE A 472 19.59 -24.31 -5.34
N ALA A 473 20.34 -23.25 -5.59
CA ALA A 473 21.70 -23.35 -6.09
C ALA A 473 22.65 -22.43 -5.34
N ASP A 474 23.89 -22.88 -5.25
CA ASP A 474 25.02 -21.99 -5.02
C ASP A 474 25.57 -21.57 -6.39
N LEU A 475 25.66 -20.26 -6.63
CA LEU A 475 26.25 -19.71 -7.84
C LEU A 475 27.75 -19.42 -7.70
N ASP A 476 28.33 -19.72 -6.55
CA ASP A 476 29.78 -19.77 -6.40
C ASP A 476 30.36 -20.94 -7.21
N THR A 477 31.52 -20.70 -7.81
CA THR A 477 32.28 -21.73 -8.54
C THR A 477 33.40 -22.31 -7.69
N ASP A 478 33.71 -21.69 -6.55
CA ASP A 478 34.59 -22.28 -5.55
C ASP A 478 33.88 -23.47 -4.88
N ASP A 479 34.58 -24.59 -4.74
CA ASP A 479 34.05 -25.81 -4.12
C ASP A 479 34.41 -25.93 -2.63
N ASN A 480 35.09 -24.93 -2.07
CA ASN A 480 35.45 -24.87 -0.64
C ASN A 480 34.39 -24.18 0.22
N THR A 481 33.49 -23.42 -0.40
CA THR A 481 32.34 -22.77 0.23
C THR A 481 31.09 -23.59 -0.10
N PHE A 482 30.24 -23.85 0.90
CA PHE A 482 29.01 -24.60 0.67
C PHE A 482 27.96 -24.31 1.73
N ILE A 483 26.69 -24.52 1.33
CA ILE A 483 25.54 -24.53 2.22
C ILE A 483 25.48 -25.93 2.85
N ASP A 484 25.44 -25.97 4.18
CA ASP A 484 25.37 -27.23 4.93
C ASP A 484 24.11 -28.04 4.60
N SER A 485 24.25 -29.36 4.65
CA SER A 485 23.11 -30.26 4.59
C SER A 485 22.07 -29.93 5.67
N GLY A 486 20.78 -30.11 5.36
CA GLY A 486 19.69 -29.74 6.26
C GLY A 486 19.07 -28.36 5.96
N GLY A 487 19.57 -27.66 4.93
CA GLY A 487 18.90 -26.51 4.34
C GLY A 487 17.50 -26.86 3.85
N LYS A 488 16.56 -25.92 3.93
CA LYS A 488 15.17 -26.08 3.55
C LYS A 488 14.87 -25.26 2.31
N LEU A 489 14.31 -25.89 1.29
CA LEU A 489 13.66 -25.21 0.17
C LEU A 489 12.15 -25.22 0.42
N ILE A 490 11.54 -24.03 0.45
CA ILE A 490 10.14 -23.79 0.79
C ILE A 490 9.48 -23.13 -0.41
N ILE A 491 8.44 -23.76 -0.93
CA ILE A 491 7.69 -23.28 -2.10
C ILE A 491 6.24 -23.10 -1.67
N ASN A 492 5.75 -21.86 -1.69
CA ASN A 492 4.35 -21.55 -1.44
C ASN A 492 3.64 -21.33 -2.77
N ILE A 493 2.77 -22.28 -3.09
CA ILE A 493 1.93 -22.25 -4.28
C ILE A 493 0.66 -21.46 -3.93
N PRO A 494 0.27 -20.50 -4.79
CA PRO A 494 -0.87 -19.64 -4.54
C PRO A 494 -2.18 -20.43 -4.46
N LYS A 495 -3.19 -19.83 -3.80
CA LYS A 495 -4.55 -20.37 -3.74
C LYS A 495 -5.10 -20.63 -5.16
N GLU A 496 -6.09 -21.52 -5.25
CA GLU A 496 -6.78 -21.93 -6.50
C GLU A 496 -5.98 -22.88 -7.42
N TRP A 497 -4.66 -22.99 -7.24
CA TRP A 497 -3.88 -24.04 -7.89
C TRP A 497 -4.16 -25.39 -7.21
N THR A 498 -4.44 -26.41 -8.03
CA THR A 498 -4.88 -27.74 -7.55
C THR A 498 -3.97 -28.86 -8.08
N ASP A 499 -4.22 -30.10 -7.68
CA ASP A 499 -3.48 -31.29 -8.14
C ASP A 499 -1.94 -31.16 -8.01
N VAL A 500 -1.46 -30.60 -6.90
CA VAL A 500 -0.02 -30.45 -6.65
C VAL A 500 0.61 -31.81 -6.38
N THR A 501 1.49 -32.26 -7.28
CA THR A 501 2.20 -33.55 -7.16
C THR A 501 3.68 -33.41 -7.46
N ILE A 502 4.53 -34.01 -6.61
CA ILE A 502 5.97 -34.08 -6.84
C ILE A 502 6.25 -35.11 -7.95
N LEU A 503 6.95 -34.69 -9.00
CA LEU A 503 7.28 -35.53 -10.16
C LEU A 503 8.70 -36.11 -10.08
N GLY A 504 9.65 -35.36 -9.53
CA GLY A 504 11.07 -35.71 -9.57
C GLY A 504 11.99 -34.69 -8.91
N GLY A 505 13.30 -34.81 -9.17
CA GLY A 505 14.32 -33.92 -8.60
C GLY A 505 14.65 -34.17 -7.12
N THR A 506 14.05 -35.19 -6.50
CA THR A 506 14.17 -35.42 -5.05
C THR A 506 15.51 -36.01 -4.60
N SER A 507 16.46 -36.25 -5.52
CA SER A 507 17.75 -36.90 -5.19
C SER A 507 18.65 -36.07 -4.28
N GLY A 508 18.47 -34.75 -4.29
CA GLY A 508 19.17 -33.80 -3.42
C GLY A 508 18.58 -33.64 -2.03
N PHE A 509 17.49 -34.35 -1.72
CA PHE A 509 16.71 -34.15 -0.49
C PHE A 509 16.65 -35.42 0.36
N VAL A 510 16.61 -35.26 1.69
CA VAL A 510 16.63 -36.35 2.69
C VAL A 510 15.48 -37.34 2.48
N SER A 511 14.34 -36.83 2.03
CA SER A 511 13.16 -37.60 1.67
C SER A 511 12.42 -36.92 0.53
N THR A 512 11.39 -37.57 0.01
CA THR A 512 10.41 -36.89 -0.85
C THR A 512 9.91 -35.62 -0.13
N PRO A 513 9.95 -34.45 -0.78
CA PRO A 513 9.46 -33.20 -0.21
C PRO A 513 8.03 -33.32 0.31
N SER A 514 7.76 -32.74 1.48
CA SER A 514 6.43 -32.77 2.08
C SER A 514 5.53 -31.75 1.41
N VAL A 515 4.30 -32.15 1.07
CA VAL A 515 3.26 -31.27 0.53
C VAL A 515 2.18 -31.08 1.59
N THR A 516 1.92 -29.83 1.98
CA THR A 516 0.91 -29.48 2.98
C THR A 516 -0.08 -28.49 2.38
N VAL A 517 -1.37 -28.78 2.48
CA VAL A 517 -2.44 -27.87 2.04
C VAL A 517 -3.00 -27.16 3.27
N PHE A 518 -3.10 -25.83 3.22
CA PHE A 518 -3.62 -25.01 4.31
C PHE A 518 -5.13 -24.78 4.17
N GLY A 519 -5.76 -24.34 5.26
CA GLY A 519 -7.22 -24.10 5.31
C GLY A 519 -7.70 -22.96 4.40
N ASP A 520 -6.79 -22.12 3.91
CA ASP A 520 -7.06 -21.05 2.93
C ASP A 520 -6.97 -21.53 1.47
N GLY A 521 -6.67 -22.81 1.23
CA GLY A 521 -6.52 -23.41 -0.09
C GLY A 521 -5.14 -23.20 -0.73
N SER A 522 -4.18 -22.57 -0.05
CA SER A 522 -2.79 -22.52 -0.49
C SER A 522 -2.06 -23.84 -0.22
N THR A 523 -1.03 -24.15 -1.00
CA THR A 523 -0.23 -25.37 -0.84
C THR A 523 1.23 -25.02 -0.63
N GLN A 524 1.89 -25.66 0.34
CA GLN A 524 3.31 -25.51 0.59
C GLN A 524 4.06 -26.81 0.39
N ILE A 525 5.18 -26.73 -0.33
CA ILE A 525 6.14 -27.81 -0.50
C ILE A 525 7.40 -27.48 0.29
N ILE A 526 7.90 -28.43 1.07
CA ILE A 526 9.17 -28.30 1.80
C ILE A 526 10.08 -29.48 1.47
N GLY A 527 11.27 -29.19 0.94
CA GLY A 527 12.36 -30.14 0.80
C GLY A 527 13.51 -29.80 1.77
N ILE A 528 14.14 -30.82 2.36
CA ILE A 528 15.33 -30.68 3.21
C ILE A 528 16.52 -31.28 2.48
N THR A 529 17.57 -30.50 2.23
CA THR A 529 18.76 -30.95 1.48
C THR A 529 19.47 -32.09 2.21
N SER A 530 19.88 -33.13 1.47
CA SER A 530 20.54 -34.32 2.04
C SER A 530 22.06 -34.21 2.10
N SER A 531 22.64 -33.32 1.29
CA SER A 531 24.07 -33.12 1.14
C SER A 531 24.39 -31.64 1.08
N ASN A 532 25.66 -31.30 1.25
CA ASN A 532 26.12 -29.93 1.10
C ASN A 532 25.92 -29.46 -0.35
N LEU A 533 25.55 -28.20 -0.50
CA LEU A 533 25.21 -27.56 -1.78
C LEU A 533 26.24 -26.47 -2.08
N GLY A 534 26.83 -26.47 -3.28
CA GLY A 534 28.02 -25.65 -3.63
C GLY A 534 29.31 -26.45 -3.81
N THR A 535 29.27 -27.78 -3.66
CA THR A 535 30.46 -28.62 -3.88
C THR A 535 30.61 -29.00 -5.35
N SER A 536 31.81 -29.42 -5.77
CA SER A 536 32.08 -29.94 -7.12
C SER A 536 31.19 -31.14 -7.54
N SER A 537 30.53 -31.80 -6.58
CA SER A 537 29.59 -32.90 -6.82
C SER A 537 28.12 -32.51 -6.78
N ASN A 538 27.79 -31.38 -6.15
CA ASN A 538 26.42 -30.91 -5.95
C ASN A 538 26.38 -29.38 -5.90
N VAL A 539 26.04 -28.76 -7.03
CA VAL A 539 25.99 -27.29 -7.19
C VAL A 539 24.56 -26.76 -7.06
N ALA A 540 23.57 -27.58 -7.40
CA ALA A 540 22.16 -27.20 -7.45
C ALA A 540 21.25 -28.40 -7.17
N ASP A 541 20.23 -28.20 -6.32
CA ASP A 541 19.20 -29.18 -6.03
C ASP A 541 17.82 -28.64 -6.44
N THR A 542 17.01 -29.46 -7.10
CA THR A 542 15.76 -29.03 -7.73
C THR A 542 14.56 -29.80 -7.22
N ILE A 543 13.49 -29.11 -6.81
CA ILE A 543 12.18 -29.76 -6.63
C ILE A 543 11.39 -29.62 -7.92
N GLN A 544 11.12 -30.76 -8.56
CA GLN A 544 10.23 -30.81 -9.72
C GLN A 544 8.83 -31.25 -9.29
N PHE A 545 7.84 -30.40 -9.55
CA PHE A 545 6.44 -30.68 -9.25
C PHE A 545 5.54 -30.24 -10.39
N SER A 546 4.36 -30.85 -10.47
CA SER A 546 3.27 -30.36 -11.30
C SER A 546 2.17 -29.76 -10.46
N ALA A 547 1.50 -28.75 -11.01
CA ALA A 547 0.28 -28.20 -10.45
C ALA A 547 -0.68 -27.85 -11.59
N ARG A 548 -1.98 -27.99 -11.32
CA ARG A 548 -3.06 -27.61 -12.23
C ARG A 548 -3.38 -26.13 -12.07
N ALA A 549 -3.34 -25.41 -13.19
CA ALA A 549 -3.72 -24.01 -13.27
C ALA A 549 -5.24 -23.85 -13.00
N PRO A 550 -5.65 -22.76 -12.34
CA PRO A 550 -7.06 -22.49 -12.07
C PRO A 550 -7.86 -22.29 -13.37
N ASN A 551 -9.16 -22.55 -13.29
CA ASN A 551 -10.07 -22.37 -14.40
C ASN A 551 -10.68 -20.96 -14.34
N ILE A 552 -10.14 -20.04 -15.13
CA ILE A 552 -10.49 -18.61 -15.10
C ILE A 552 -10.88 -18.12 -16.49
N THR A 553 -11.74 -17.09 -16.54
CA THR A 553 -12.25 -16.49 -17.78
C THR A 553 -11.53 -15.20 -18.18
N ASN A 554 -10.86 -14.55 -17.23
CA ASN A 554 -10.08 -13.33 -17.47
C ASN A 554 -8.62 -13.62 -17.11
N ASP A 555 -7.68 -12.92 -17.74
CA ASP A 555 -6.26 -13.01 -17.42
C ASP A 555 -6.04 -12.71 -15.93
N GLN A 556 -5.34 -13.60 -15.24
CA GLN A 556 -4.97 -13.40 -13.85
C GLN A 556 -3.50 -13.76 -13.62
N MET A 557 -2.87 -12.95 -12.79
CA MET A 557 -1.49 -13.17 -12.34
C MET A 557 -1.49 -13.71 -10.91
N TYR A 558 -0.78 -14.80 -10.72
CA TYR A 558 -0.53 -15.44 -9.44
C TYR A 558 0.94 -15.31 -9.06
N VAL A 559 1.24 -15.37 -7.78
CA VAL A 559 2.61 -15.26 -7.27
C VAL A 559 2.93 -16.51 -6.48
N MET A 560 3.98 -17.21 -6.90
CA MET A 560 4.57 -18.31 -6.17
C MET A 560 5.77 -17.78 -5.38
N TYR A 561 5.73 -17.93 -4.05
CA TYR A 561 6.85 -17.52 -3.20
C TYR A 561 7.79 -18.69 -3.02
N VAL A 562 9.03 -18.54 -3.49
CA VAL A 562 10.10 -19.50 -3.29
C VAL A 562 11.11 -18.91 -2.33
N LEU A 563 11.37 -19.65 -1.25
CA LEU A 563 12.25 -19.28 -0.16
C LEU A 563 13.22 -20.43 0.08
N ALA A 564 14.47 -20.14 0.41
CA ALA A 564 15.32 -21.14 1.03
C ALA A 564 15.82 -20.66 2.40
N GLN A 565 16.17 -21.61 3.25
CA GLN A 565 16.77 -21.37 4.55
C GLN A 565 17.92 -22.34 4.74
N GLY A 566 19.07 -21.86 5.18
CA GLY A 566 20.23 -22.71 5.43
C GLY A 566 21.29 -22.02 6.27
N GLN A 567 22.36 -22.75 6.51
CA GLN A 567 23.58 -22.20 7.09
C GLN A 567 24.75 -22.57 6.20
N THR A 568 25.72 -21.67 6.08
CA THR A 568 27.01 -21.96 5.43
C THR A 568 27.93 -22.67 6.40
N ASP A 569 29.02 -23.23 5.89
CA ASP A 569 30.10 -23.84 6.67
C ASP A 569 30.68 -22.91 7.76
N ASN A 570 30.55 -21.59 7.57
CA ASN A 570 30.96 -20.56 8.52
C ASN A 570 29.85 -20.15 9.52
N ASN A 571 28.77 -20.94 9.65
CA ASN A 571 27.56 -20.63 10.42
C ASN A 571 26.82 -19.36 9.96
N PHE A 572 27.04 -18.91 8.72
CA PHE A 572 26.35 -17.75 8.19
C PHE A 572 24.94 -18.13 7.70
N SER A 573 23.94 -17.28 7.91
CA SER A 573 22.55 -17.62 7.55
C SER A 573 22.26 -17.34 6.08
N VAL A 574 21.72 -18.34 5.39
CA VAL A 574 21.34 -18.31 3.98
C VAL A 574 19.83 -18.21 3.89
N GLY A 575 19.32 -17.22 3.16
CA GLY A 575 17.89 -16.92 3.12
C GLY A 575 17.42 -16.28 1.82
N PRO A 576 17.69 -16.87 0.63
CA PRO A 576 17.32 -16.24 -0.63
C PRO A 576 15.82 -16.31 -0.87
N LEU A 577 15.32 -15.37 -1.67
CA LEU A 577 13.90 -15.24 -1.99
C LEU A 577 13.72 -15.01 -3.49
N SER A 578 12.74 -15.69 -4.07
CA SER A 578 12.24 -15.37 -5.41
C SER A 578 10.72 -15.36 -5.42
N GLU A 579 10.16 -14.22 -5.84
CA GLU A 579 8.72 -14.06 -6.09
C GLU A 579 8.46 -14.34 -7.58
N ILE A 580 8.08 -15.58 -7.90
CA ILE A 580 7.85 -16.04 -9.27
C ILE A 580 6.44 -15.68 -9.69
N VAL A 581 6.30 -14.97 -10.81
CA VAL A 581 4.99 -14.55 -11.34
C VAL A 581 4.48 -15.58 -12.36
N LEU A 582 3.24 -16.05 -12.17
CA LEU A 582 2.55 -16.98 -13.07
C LEU A 582 1.37 -16.24 -13.72
N GLN A 583 1.39 -16.06 -15.02
CA GLN A 583 0.28 -15.48 -15.77
C GLN A 583 -0.54 -16.61 -16.42
N VAL A 584 -1.81 -16.70 -16.01
CA VAL A 584 -2.81 -17.59 -16.60
C VAL A 584 -3.69 -16.75 -17.51
N ASP A 585 -3.74 -17.11 -18.79
CA ASP A 585 -4.48 -16.36 -19.81
C ASP A 585 -5.93 -16.84 -19.80
N GLY A 586 -6.89 -15.94 -19.62
CA GLY A 586 -8.31 -16.28 -19.57
C GLY A 586 -8.79 -16.94 -20.87
N SER A 587 -9.69 -17.92 -20.76
CA SER A 587 -10.25 -18.67 -21.89
C SER A 587 -11.31 -17.93 -22.67
#